data_AF-A0A225VSZ1-F1
#
_entry.id   AF-A0A225VSZ1-F1
#
_cell.length_a   1.000
_cell.length_b   1.000
_cell.length_c   1.000
_cell.angle_alpha   90.00
_cell.angle_beta   90.00
_cell.angle_gamma   90.00
#
_symmetry.space_group_name_H-M   'P 1'
#
loop_
_entity.id
_entity.type
_entity.pdbx_description
1 polymer ?
#
loop_
_entity_poly.entity_id
_entity_poly.type
_entity_poly.pdbx_seq_one_letter_code
_entity_poly.pdbx_strand_id
1 'polypeptide(L)'
;MPDDDFATLHRTMAALSDVVNYPEANYHVRMHGVFRVNLGMEHHIDESWYQEFYGDTYYGLYFGTSDKVDMVQVKGDGAFHVVVVEDLCPKYAYDLKRNMVLNTNMFALKNLLREQSSQWYQVHTTQTQQESDADFKFLFGETRRNIFQSLQLDKIWPSEYENLRVDNSLSMLPWRRIFVAVDAMEALGAMMQSEWYRFELDVPELHAELTPGMLDPDPTSSQENIHRAAFLGSNRLPLLAHLPTDSLWYKGRLELKRVKEFRILKENSWGQQLPPCSTVVGEAAIILQDTATSESSLREHVRQLQHRVDHFNHTVIVVGASVLGPFTIWDGNHRAIALALTQPDSHLLLVYVGISSKFTSPSRGSFYCL
;
A
#
# COMPACT_ATOMS: atom_id res chain seq x y z
N MET A 1 -26.24 13.88 8.65
CA MET A 1 -25.82 13.61 7.26
C MET A 1 -26.71 12.52 6.71
N PRO A 2 -27.20 12.60 5.46
CA PRO A 2 -27.89 11.47 4.84
C PRO A 2 -26.88 10.34 4.62
N ASP A 3 -27.27 9.09 4.88
CA ASP A 3 -26.39 7.91 4.84
C ASP A 3 -25.64 7.70 3.50
N ASP A 4 -26.13 8.29 2.41
CA ASP A 4 -25.53 8.22 1.07
C ASP A 4 -24.24 9.05 0.91
N ASP A 5 -24.14 10.19 1.60
CA ASP A 5 -22.97 11.07 1.53
C ASP A 5 -21.76 10.41 2.23
N PHE A 6 -21.99 9.73 3.35
CA PHE A 6 -20.96 8.99 4.09
C PHE A 6 -20.47 7.78 3.28
N ALA A 7 -21.38 7.04 2.64
CA ALA A 7 -21.03 5.92 1.79
C ALA A 7 -20.24 6.34 0.53
N THR A 8 -20.49 7.54 0.02
CA THR A 8 -19.76 8.11 -1.13
C THR A 8 -18.36 8.57 -0.71
N LEU A 9 -18.24 9.33 0.38
CA LEU A 9 -16.96 9.74 0.96
C LEU A 9 -16.09 8.52 1.31
N HIS A 10 -16.67 7.49 1.92
CA HIS A 10 -15.95 6.26 2.25
C HIS A 10 -15.49 5.50 1.00
N ARG A 11 -16.27 5.51 -0.09
CA ARG A 11 -15.85 4.93 -1.39
C ARG A 11 -14.74 5.74 -2.03
N THR A 12 -14.81 7.08 -1.99
CA THR A 12 -13.74 7.96 -2.47
C THR A 12 -12.46 7.74 -1.65
N MET A 13 -12.57 7.64 -0.32
CA MET A 13 -11.44 7.37 0.57
C MET A 13 -10.85 5.97 0.37
N ALA A 14 -11.68 4.95 0.12
CA ALA A 14 -11.22 3.61 -0.23
C ALA A 14 -10.49 3.59 -1.58
N ALA A 15 -11.05 4.22 -2.62
CA ALA A 15 -10.40 4.32 -3.91
C ALA A 15 -9.07 5.12 -3.85
N LEU A 16 -9.04 6.21 -3.07
CA LEU A 16 -7.82 6.98 -2.83
C LEU A 16 -6.78 6.17 -2.04
N SER A 17 -7.22 5.38 -1.06
CA SER A 17 -6.36 4.46 -0.31
C SER A 17 -5.74 3.40 -1.22
N ASP A 18 -6.53 2.79 -2.09
CA ASP A 18 -6.05 1.75 -3.01
C ASP A 18 -5.06 2.31 -4.04
N VAL A 19 -5.25 3.57 -4.47
CA VAL A 19 -4.38 4.27 -5.42
C VAL A 19 -3.07 4.79 -4.79
N VAL A 20 -3.10 5.26 -3.54
CA VAL A 20 -1.88 5.70 -2.83
C VAL A 20 -1.05 4.49 -2.35
N ASN A 21 -1.67 3.34 -2.15
CA ASN A 21 -0.99 2.07 -1.90
C ASN A 21 -0.55 1.37 -3.19
N TYR A 22 -0.72 1.99 -4.37
CA TYR A 22 -0.37 1.37 -5.63
C TYR A 22 1.16 1.24 -5.76
N PRO A 23 1.66 0.01 -5.86
CA PRO A 23 3.07 -0.28 -5.63
C PRO A 23 4.00 0.09 -6.81
N GLU A 24 3.48 0.34 -8.00
CA GLU A 24 4.29 0.79 -9.15
C GLU A 24 4.86 2.21 -8.97
N ALA A 25 4.46 2.92 -7.91
CA ALA A 25 4.88 4.27 -7.68
C ALA A 25 5.53 4.50 -6.31
N ASN A 26 6.79 4.93 -6.34
CA ASN A 26 7.50 5.51 -5.20
C ASN A 26 6.93 6.90 -4.82
N TYR A 27 5.62 7.05 -4.67
CA TYR A 27 5.03 8.29 -4.17
C TYR A 27 5.17 8.31 -2.65
N HIS A 28 6.00 9.23 -2.13
CA HIS A 28 6.16 9.45 -0.70
C HIS A 28 5.09 10.40 -0.19
N VAL A 29 3.82 10.09 -0.45
CA VAL A 29 2.73 11.02 -0.17
C VAL A 29 2.04 10.68 1.15
N ARG A 30 1.75 11.71 1.94
CA ARG A 30 0.98 11.65 3.18
C ARG A 30 -0.31 12.42 2.96
N MET A 31 -1.45 11.79 3.19
CA MET A 31 -2.72 12.50 3.17
C MET A 31 -3.00 13.10 4.55
N HIS A 32 -3.38 14.36 4.60
CA HIS A 32 -3.68 15.12 5.82
C HIS A 32 -5.17 15.20 6.10
N GLY A 33 -6.00 15.24 5.07
CA GLY A 33 -7.44 15.30 5.22
C GLY A 33 -8.19 15.23 3.91
N VAL A 34 -9.48 14.91 4.01
CA VAL A 34 -10.46 14.98 2.92
C VAL A 34 -11.55 15.94 3.36
N PHE A 35 -11.82 16.93 2.52
CA PHE A 35 -12.77 18.01 2.78
C PHE A 35 -13.85 17.98 1.71
N ARG A 36 -15.10 18.19 2.11
CA ARG A 36 -16.18 18.40 1.14
C ARG A 36 -16.36 19.90 0.94
N VAL A 37 -16.30 20.33 -0.30
CA VAL A 37 -16.57 21.70 -0.69
C VAL A 37 -17.98 21.76 -1.26
N ASN A 38 -18.84 22.57 -0.64
CA ASN A 38 -20.21 22.79 -1.07
C ASN A 38 -20.55 24.28 -0.98
N LEU A 39 -21.08 24.84 -2.06
CA LEU A 39 -21.49 26.25 -2.10
C LEU A 39 -22.83 26.50 -1.36
N GLY A 40 -23.56 25.46 -0.98
CA GLY A 40 -24.87 25.54 -0.31
C GLY A 40 -26.04 25.30 -1.26
N MET A 41 -27.27 25.16 -0.74
CA MET A 41 -28.43 24.75 -1.56
C MET A 41 -28.89 25.79 -2.59
N GLU A 42 -28.45 27.05 -2.47
CA GLU A 42 -28.84 28.14 -3.37
C GLU A 42 -27.70 28.53 -4.34
N HIS A 43 -26.54 27.90 -4.25
CA HIS A 43 -25.36 28.28 -5.02
C HIS A 43 -24.78 27.05 -5.73
N HIS A 44 -24.57 27.20 -7.03
CA HIS A 44 -24.03 26.18 -7.91
C HIS A 44 -22.67 26.64 -8.42
N ILE A 45 -21.76 25.70 -8.68
CA ILE A 45 -20.49 26.04 -9.32
C ILE A 45 -20.81 26.43 -10.76
N ASP A 46 -20.54 27.67 -11.12
CA ASP A 46 -20.79 28.19 -12.47
C ASP A 46 -19.46 28.49 -13.21
N GLU A 47 -19.57 28.99 -14.44
CA GLU A 47 -18.38 29.34 -15.24
C GLU A 47 -17.54 30.45 -14.61
N SER A 48 -18.15 31.38 -13.87
CA SER A 48 -17.41 32.45 -13.21
C SER A 48 -16.55 31.88 -12.09
N TRP A 49 -17.09 30.93 -11.31
CA TRP A 49 -16.33 30.21 -10.30
C TRP A 49 -15.13 29.46 -10.92
N TYR A 50 -15.33 28.77 -12.05
CA TYR A 50 -14.24 28.07 -12.73
C TYR A 50 -13.17 29.01 -13.29
N GLN A 51 -13.58 30.17 -13.83
CA GLN A 51 -12.65 31.20 -14.29
C GLN A 51 -11.81 31.77 -13.14
N GLU A 52 -12.44 32.04 -11.99
CA GLU A 52 -11.73 32.52 -10.81
C GLU A 52 -10.80 31.44 -10.22
N PHE A 53 -11.24 30.18 -10.18
CA PHE A 53 -10.46 29.07 -9.65
C PHE A 53 -9.23 28.74 -10.51
N TYR A 54 -9.40 28.58 -11.82
CA TYR A 54 -8.30 28.21 -12.73
C TYR A 54 -7.48 29.43 -13.20
N GLY A 55 -8.04 30.63 -13.12
CA GLY A 55 -7.48 31.84 -13.72
C GLY A 55 -7.51 31.82 -15.25
N ASP A 56 -7.42 33.00 -15.85
CA ASP A 56 -7.58 33.22 -17.30
C ASP A 56 -6.67 32.32 -18.16
N THR A 57 -5.47 32.01 -17.67
CA THR A 57 -4.46 31.25 -18.42
C THR A 57 -4.77 29.76 -18.47
N TYR A 58 -5.10 29.14 -17.32
CA TYR A 58 -5.36 27.70 -17.27
C TYR A 58 -6.78 27.37 -17.73
N TYR A 59 -7.73 28.26 -17.45
CA TYR A 59 -9.06 28.21 -18.05
C TYR A 59 -8.89 28.19 -19.57
N GLY A 60 -8.21 29.18 -20.18
CA GLY A 60 -7.97 29.29 -21.63
C GLY A 60 -7.32 28.07 -22.31
N LEU A 61 -6.49 27.28 -21.60
CA LEU A 61 -5.86 26.06 -22.13
C LEU A 61 -6.86 24.92 -22.43
N TYR A 62 -8.02 24.91 -21.78
CA TYR A 62 -9.12 23.99 -22.11
C TYR A 62 -9.96 24.50 -23.31
N PHE A 63 -9.75 25.73 -23.79
CA PHE A 63 -10.63 26.43 -24.74
C PHE A 63 -9.98 26.82 -26.07
N GLY A 64 -9.02 26.03 -26.55
CA GLY A 64 -8.33 26.26 -27.82
C GLY A 64 -9.05 25.77 -29.09
N THR A 65 -10.32 25.34 -29.03
CA THR A 65 -11.05 24.76 -30.19
C THR A 65 -12.43 25.38 -30.40
N SER A 66 -12.94 25.30 -31.63
CA SER A 66 -14.21 25.91 -32.09
C SER A 66 -15.48 25.35 -31.44
N ASP A 67 -15.40 24.17 -30.83
CA ASP A 67 -16.51 23.51 -30.14
C ASP A 67 -16.36 23.73 -28.63
N LYS A 68 -16.78 24.90 -28.14
CA LYS A 68 -16.75 25.21 -26.71
C LYS A 68 -17.78 24.37 -25.96
N VAL A 69 -17.32 23.69 -24.92
CA VAL A 69 -18.15 23.02 -23.91
C VAL A 69 -17.91 23.71 -22.58
N ASP A 70 -18.98 24.12 -21.90
CA ASP A 70 -18.90 24.80 -20.60
C ASP A 70 -18.23 23.88 -19.56
N MET A 71 -17.37 24.44 -18.70
CA MET A 71 -16.72 23.68 -17.63
C MET A 71 -17.72 23.07 -16.66
N VAL A 72 -18.85 23.72 -16.42
CA VAL A 72 -19.98 23.14 -15.68
C VAL A 72 -20.45 21.84 -16.32
N GLN A 73 -20.52 21.76 -17.65
CA GLN A 73 -20.93 20.53 -18.34
C GLN A 73 -19.87 19.43 -18.24
N VAL A 74 -18.59 19.80 -18.14
CA VAL A 74 -17.48 18.84 -18.05
C VAL A 74 -17.25 18.38 -16.61
N LYS A 75 -17.24 19.30 -15.65
CA LYS A 75 -16.82 19.12 -14.26
C LYS A 75 -17.98 18.97 -13.28
N GLY A 76 -19.17 19.38 -13.69
CA GLY A 76 -20.35 19.48 -12.83
C GLY A 76 -20.46 20.84 -12.13
N ASP A 77 -21.65 21.10 -11.59
CA ASP A 77 -22.02 22.29 -10.82
C ASP A 77 -22.23 22.00 -9.32
N GLY A 78 -21.96 20.77 -8.90
CA GLY A 78 -22.26 20.24 -7.57
C GLY A 78 -21.09 20.23 -6.59
N ALA A 79 -21.33 19.69 -5.40
CA ALA A 79 -20.29 19.55 -4.37
C ALA A 79 -19.16 18.62 -4.83
N PHE A 80 -17.94 18.93 -4.39
CA PHE A 80 -16.75 18.14 -4.70
C PHE A 80 -15.92 17.87 -3.45
N HIS A 81 -14.95 16.97 -3.58
CA HIS A 81 -14.05 16.61 -2.49
C HIS A 81 -12.64 17.12 -2.79
N VAL A 82 -12.01 17.69 -1.78
CA VAL A 82 -10.62 18.16 -1.79
C VAL A 82 -9.81 17.26 -0.89
N VAL A 83 -8.71 16.75 -1.41
CA VAL A 83 -7.80 15.89 -0.67
C VAL A 83 -6.50 16.66 -0.47
N VAL A 84 -6.13 16.91 0.78
CA VAL A 84 -4.86 17.56 1.11
C VAL A 84 -3.79 16.48 1.25
N VAL A 85 -2.79 16.53 0.38
CA VAL A 85 -1.65 15.62 0.38
C VAL A 85 -0.34 16.38 0.51
N GLU A 86 0.60 15.79 1.22
CA GLU A 86 1.98 16.22 1.35
C GLU A 86 2.88 15.20 0.68
N ASP A 87 3.68 15.63 -0.28
CA ASP A 87 4.77 14.81 -0.79
C ASP A 87 6.00 14.97 0.10
N LEU A 88 6.33 13.91 0.84
CA LEU A 88 7.45 13.83 1.78
C LEU A 88 8.80 13.72 1.08
N CYS A 89 8.84 13.34 -0.20
CA CYS A 89 10.08 13.27 -0.99
C CYS A 89 9.84 13.87 -2.38
N PRO A 90 9.62 15.20 -2.46
CA PRO A 90 9.22 15.83 -3.70
C PRO A 90 10.33 15.75 -4.74
N LYS A 91 9.94 15.28 -5.93
CA LYS A 91 10.80 15.22 -7.11
C LYS A 91 10.28 16.22 -8.11
N TYR A 92 11.15 17.15 -8.53
CA TYR A 92 10.79 18.17 -9.49
C TYR A 92 11.47 17.91 -10.83
N ALA A 93 10.71 17.99 -11.91
CA ALA A 93 11.23 17.91 -13.27
C ALA A 93 10.62 19.01 -14.14
N TYR A 94 11.41 19.50 -15.09
CA TYR A 94 10.93 20.45 -16.09
C TYR A 94 10.14 19.73 -17.17
N ASP A 95 8.86 20.07 -17.31
CA ASP A 95 8.01 19.60 -18.40
C ASP A 95 8.21 20.53 -19.60
N LEU A 96 8.98 20.06 -20.58
CA LEU A 96 9.26 20.80 -21.82
C LEU A 96 8.00 21.13 -22.62
N LYS A 97 6.94 20.30 -22.52
CA LYS A 97 5.69 20.53 -23.26
C LYS A 97 4.86 21.64 -22.63
N ARG A 98 4.87 21.72 -21.30
CA ARG A 98 4.11 22.73 -20.54
C ARG A 98 4.93 23.94 -20.14
N ASN A 99 6.24 23.91 -20.38
CA ASN A 99 7.18 24.96 -20.04
C ASN A 99 7.14 25.34 -18.54
N MET A 100 7.10 24.33 -17.65
CA MET A 100 6.99 24.53 -16.20
C MET A 100 7.67 23.41 -15.40
N VAL A 101 8.07 23.72 -14.17
CA VAL A 101 8.62 22.74 -13.21
C VAL A 101 7.48 22.08 -12.46
N LEU A 102 7.32 20.77 -12.60
CA LEU A 102 6.27 19.99 -11.97
C LEU A 102 6.83 19.10 -10.86
N ASN A 103 6.08 18.93 -9.78
CA ASN A 103 6.29 17.80 -8.89
C ASN A 103 5.84 16.51 -9.62
N THR A 104 6.81 15.65 -9.96
CA THR A 104 6.57 14.44 -10.75
C THR A 104 5.76 13.39 -10.01
N ASN A 105 5.86 13.33 -8.67
CA ASN A 105 5.07 12.40 -7.87
C ASN A 105 3.59 12.82 -7.86
N MET A 106 3.32 14.12 -7.69
CA MET A 106 1.95 14.66 -7.82
C MET A 106 1.40 14.53 -9.22
N PHE A 107 2.25 14.74 -10.23
CA PHE A 107 1.87 14.54 -11.62
C PHE A 107 1.43 13.11 -11.90
N ALA A 108 2.18 12.13 -11.40
CA ALA A 108 1.91 10.74 -11.69
C ALA A 108 0.79 10.17 -10.79
N LEU A 109 0.65 10.65 -9.54
CA LEU A 109 -0.53 10.39 -8.70
C LEU A 109 -1.83 10.85 -9.37
N LYS A 110 -1.85 12.05 -9.98
CA LYS A 110 -3.00 12.54 -10.76
C LYS A 110 -3.39 11.59 -11.88
N ASN A 111 -2.41 11.12 -12.66
CA ASN A 111 -2.69 10.27 -13.81
C ASN A 111 -3.23 8.90 -13.36
N LEU A 112 -2.65 8.35 -12.29
CA LEU A 112 -3.13 7.11 -11.70
C LEU A 112 -4.56 7.25 -11.17
N LEU A 113 -4.85 8.34 -10.46
CA LEU A 113 -6.21 8.64 -10.00
C LEU A 113 -7.16 8.76 -11.18
N ARG A 114 -6.78 9.47 -12.25
CA ARG A 114 -7.62 9.59 -13.45
C ARG A 114 -7.89 8.26 -14.12
N GLU A 115 -6.90 7.38 -14.20
CA GLU A 115 -7.07 6.06 -14.81
C GLU A 115 -8.07 5.22 -14.00
N GLN A 116 -7.85 5.13 -12.68
CA GLN A 116 -8.64 4.30 -11.77
C GLN A 116 -10.03 4.88 -11.48
N SER A 117 -10.18 6.20 -11.51
CA SER A 117 -11.44 6.90 -11.22
C SER A 117 -12.16 7.39 -12.48
N SER A 118 -11.67 7.08 -13.68
CA SER A 118 -12.13 7.63 -14.97
C SER A 118 -13.64 7.53 -15.18
N GLN A 119 -14.29 6.54 -14.58
CA GLN A 119 -15.73 6.33 -14.71
C GLN A 119 -16.56 7.09 -13.66
N TRP A 120 -15.97 7.51 -12.54
CA TRP A 120 -16.71 7.96 -11.35
C TRP A 120 -16.37 9.39 -10.92
N TYR A 121 -15.17 9.89 -11.23
CA TYR A 121 -14.71 11.22 -10.79
C TYR A 121 -13.83 11.93 -11.82
N GLN A 122 -14.04 13.24 -11.94
CA GLN A 122 -13.12 14.16 -12.60
C GLN A 122 -12.01 14.57 -11.62
N VAL A 123 -10.75 14.26 -11.92
CA VAL A 123 -9.62 14.52 -11.02
C VAL A 123 -8.84 15.77 -11.44
N HIS A 124 -8.74 16.73 -10.51
CA HIS A 124 -7.82 17.86 -10.54
C HIS A 124 -6.76 17.69 -9.45
N THR A 125 -5.53 18.15 -9.71
CA THR A 125 -4.45 18.18 -8.72
C THR A 125 -3.53 19.36 -9.02
N THR A 126 -3.01 19.98 -7.98
CA THR A 126 -1.94 20.97 -8.03
C THR A 126 -0.60 20.27 -8.24
N GLN A 127 0.16 20.70 -9.25
CA GLN A 127 1.40 20.06 -9.68
C GLN A 127 2.60 20.98 -9.53
N THR A 128 2.35 22.29 -9.44
CA THR A 128 3.35 23.30 -9.09
C THR A 128 3.09 23.88 -7.71
N GLN A 129 4.11 24.50 -7.12
CA GLN A 129 3.93 25.23 -5.86
C GLN A 129 3.00 26.43 -6.01
N GLN A 130 3.06 27.12 -7.15
CA GLN A 130 2.21 28.28 -7.44
C GLN A 130 0.73 27.91 -7.53
N GLU A 131 0.42 26.81 -8.23
CA GLU A 131 -0.95 26.25 -8.27
C GLU A 131 -1.40 25.87 -6.86
N SER A 132 -0.55 25.17 -6.10
CA SER A 132 -0.88 24.79 -4.73
C SER A 132 -1.20 25.99 -3.85
N ASP A 133 -0.36 27.02 -3.86
CA ASP A 133 -0.57 28.22 -3.04
C ASP A 133 -1.83 29.00 -3.48
N ALA A 134 -2.16 29.02 -4.77
CA ALA A 134 -3.38 29.62 -5.30
C ALA A 134 -4.63 28.86 -4.85
N ASP A 135 -4.64 27.54 -5.00
CA ASP A 135 -5.76 26.67 -4.60
C ASP A 135 -6.00 26.73 -3.09
N PHE A 136 -4.93 26.72 -2.28
CA PHE A 136 -5.05 26.85 -0.82
C PHE A 136 -5.74 28.16 -0.44
N LYS A 137 -5.30 29.27 -1.05
CA LYS A 137 -5.88 30.59 -0.80
C LYS A 137 -7.33 30.66 -1.26
N PHE A 138 -7.65 30.08 -2.41
CA PHE A 138 -9.00 30.10 -2.96
C PHE A 138 -9.97 29.25 -2.14
N LEU A 139 -9.59 28.01 -1.81
CA LEU A 139 -10.48 27.04 -1.15
C LEU A 139 -10.59 27.24 0.35
N PHE A 140 -9.53 27.71 1.01
CA PHE A 140 -9.47 27.80 2.47
C PHE A 140 -9.28 29.23 2.99
N GLY A 141 -9.12 30.23 2.12
CA GLY A 141 -8.88 31.62 2.52
C GLY A 141 -7.50 31.88 3.14
N GLU A 142 -6.65 30.85 3.24
CA GLU A 142 -5.38 30.89 3.96
C GLU A 142 -4.21 30.42 3.10
N THR A 143 -2.99 30.72 3.55
CA THR A 143 -1.78 30.16 2.92
C THR A 143 -1.59 28.70 3.32
N ARG A 144 -0.96 27.91 2.45
CA ARG A 144 -0.55 26.52 2.73
C ARG A 144 0.12 26.39 4.10
N ARG A 145 1.02 27.32 4.47
CA ARG A 145 1.74 27.27 5.74
C ARG A 145 0.79 27.32 6.95
N ASN A 146 -0.25 28.14 6.88
CA ASN A 146 -1.21 28.31 7.97
C ASN A 146 -2.14 27.10 8.08
N ILE A 147 -2.60 26.57 6.95
CA ILE A 147 -3.41 25.34 6.92
C ILE A 147 -2.62 24.14 7.48
N PHE A 148 -1.36 23.97 7.08
CA PHE A 148 -0.52 22.90 7.63
C PHE A 148 -0.20 23.08 9.12
N GLN A 149 -0.18 24.32 9.62
CA GLN A 149 -0.02 24.61 11.05
C GLN A 149 -1.33 24.36 11.83
N SER A 150 -2.50 24.73 11.29
CA SER A 150 -3.80 24.57 11.93
C SER A 150 -4.29 23.12 11.96
N LEU A 151 -3.79 22.27 11.06
CA LEU A 151 -4.04 20.82 11.06
C LEU A 151 -3.34 20.08 12.23
N GLN A 152 -2.63 20.77 13.14
CA GLN A 152 -2.35 20.28 14.50
C GLN A 152 -3.56 20.55 15.43
N LEU A 153 -4.56 19.69 15.29
CA LEU A 153 -5.91 19.72 15.88
C LEU A 153 -6.02 20.17 17.34
N ASP A 154 -6.14 21.48 17.56
CA ASP A 154 -6.92 22.02 18.66
C ASP A 154 -7.37 23.44 18.30
N LYS A 155 -8.69 23.62 18.30
CA LYS A 155 -9.46 24.88 18.19
C LYS A 155 -10.00 25.23 16.80
N ILE A 156 -11.26 24.83 16.63
CA ILE A 156 -12.27 25.50 15.82
C ILE A 156 -12.36 26.96 16.25
N TRP A 157 -12.29 27.90 15.30
CA TRP A 157 -12.89 29.23 15.46
C TRP A 157 -13.73 29.61 14.24
N PRO A 158 -14.85 30.31 14.46
CA PRO A 158 -15.73 30.82 13.41
C PRO A 158 -15.31 32.24 12.98
N SER A 159 -15.42 32.55 11.69
CA SER A 159 -16.18 33.71 11.18
C SER A 159 -15.89 34.00 9.71
N GLU A 160 -16.97 34.12 8.94
CA GLU A 160 -17.18 35.11 7.87
C GLU A 160 -16.25 35.07 6.65
N TYR A 161 -16.47 34.05 5.80
CA TYR A 161 -16.50 34.24 4.35
C TYR A 161 -17.82 33.68 3.83
N GLU A 162 -18.78 34.56 3.59
CA GLU A 162 -20.00 34.23 2.86
C GLU A 162 -19.61 33.95 1.40
N ASN A 163 -19.43 32.67 1.06
CA ASN A 163 -19.85 32.01 -0.20
C ASN A 163 -19.08 30.72 -0.55
N LEU A 164 -18.25 30.17 0.34
CA LEU A 164 -17.72 28.80 0.21
C LEU A 164 -17.78 28.12 1.59
N ARG A 165 -18.74 27.21 1.80
CA ARG A 165 -18.79 26.39 3.02
C ARG A 165 -18.04 25.08 2.76
N VAL A 166 -16.78 25.05 3.17
CA VAL A 166 -16.05 23.78 3.33
C VAL A 166 -16.56 23.13 4.61
N ASP A 167 -17.27 22.01 4.49
CA ASP A 167 -17.72 21.25 5.67
C ASP A 167 -16.49 20.58 6.28
N ASN A 168 -16.07 21.07 7.45
CA ASN A 168 -14.91 20.59 8.22
C ASN A 168 -15.21 19.25 8.91
N SER A 169 -16.02 18.37 8.32
CA SER A 169 -16.16 16.98 8.75
C SER A 169 -14.85 16.23 8.47
N LEU A 170 -13.84 16.55 9.27
CA LEU A 170 -12.47 16.10 9.15
C LEU A 170 -12.42 14.62 9.53
N SER A 171 -12.47 13.76 8.52
CA SER A 171 -12.13 12.36 8.69
C SER A 171 -10.62 12.21 8.66
N MET A 172 -9.94 12.53 9.76
CA MET A 172 -8.55 12.15 9.98
C MET A 172 -8.50 10.66 10.35
N LEU A 173 -8.44 9.80 9.34
CA LEU A 173 -7.90 8.46 9.56
C LEU A 173 -6.38 8.63 9.76
N PRO A 174 -5.76 8.04 10.79
CA PRO A 174 -4.30 8.04 10.90
C PRO A 174 -3.70 7.24 9.74
N TRP A 175 -3.29 7.94 8.67
CA TRP A 175 -2.73 7.34 7.47
C TRP A 175 -1.29 6.90 7.71
N ARG A 176 -1.07 5.58 7.74
CA ARG A 176 0.25 4.96 7.65
C ARG A 176 0.40 4.43 6.23
N ARG A 177 1.54 4.72 5.59
CA ARG A 177 1.97 4.04 4.35
C ARG A 177 1.87 2.54 4.62
N ILE A 178 0.94 1.85 3.99
CA ILE A 178 0.69 0.43 4.32
C ILE A 178 1.84 -0.40 3.76
N PHE A 179 2.38 -0.03 2.59
CA PHE A 179 3.54 -0.66 1.95
C PHE A 179 4.56 0.36 1.41
N VAL A 180 5.84 -0.03 1.39
CA VAL A 180 7.01 0.73 0.92
C VAL A 180 7.79 -0.16 -0.05
N ALA A 181 8.24 0.36 -1.20
CA ALA A 181 9.11 -0.38 -2.10
C ALA A 181 10.46 -0.73 -1.43
N VAL A 182 10.95 -1.94 -1.67
CA VAL A 182 12.21 -2.44 -1.12
C VAL A 182 12.99 -3.21 -2.17
N ASP A 183 14.28 -3.39 -1.91
CA ASP A 183 15.10 -4.27 -2.71
C ASP A 183 14.75 -5.75 -2.43
N ALA A 184 14.92 -6.62 -3.43
CA ALA A 184 14.74 -8.06 -3.27
C ALA A 184 15.63 -8.62 -2.15
N MET A 185 16.83 -8.08 -1.97
CA MET A 185 17.75 -8.47 -0.90
C MET A 185 17.18 -8.21 0.50
N GLU A 186 16.31 -7.21 0.69
CA GLU A 186 15.67 -6.98 1.98
C GLU A 186 14.65 -8.11 2.30
N ALA A 187 13.86 -8.51 1.31
CA ALA A 187 12.93 -9.64 1.46
C ALA A 187 13.69 -10.96 1.68
N LEU A 188 14.78 -11.19 0.95
CA LEU A 188 15.65 -12.35 1.17
C LEU A 188 16.32 -12.32 2.55
N GLY A 189 16.69 -11.13 3.06
CA GLY A 189 17.16 -10.96 4.43
C GLY A 189 16.13 -11.41 5.47
N ALA A 190 14.86 -11.06 5.29
CA ALA A 190 13.78 -11.52 6.17
C ALA A 190 13.58 -13.06 6.10
N MET A 191 13.73 -13.65 4.92
CA MET A 191 13.71 -15.10 4.74
C MET A 191 14.91 -15.75 5.47
N MET A 192 16.10 -15.18 5.29
CA MET A 192 17.34 -15.63 5.91
C MET A 192 17.24 -15.70 7.44
N GLN A 193 16.72 -14.65 8.07
CA GLN A 193 16.51 -14.60 9.51
C GLN A 193 15.73 -15.81 10.02
N SER A 194 14.71 -16.24 9.27
CA SER A 194 13.86 -17.37 9.63
C SER A 194 14.56 -18.72 9.51
N GLU A 195 15.48 -18.84 8.55
CA GLU A 195 16.22 -20.07 8.26
C GLU A 195 17.49 -20.21 9.11
N TRP A 196 18.18 -19.11 9.40
CA TRP A 196 19.45 -19.14 10.13
C TRP A 196 19.31 -19.75 11.53
N TYR A 197 18.20 -19.49 12.23
CA TYR A 197 17.93 -20.09 13.55
C TYR A 197 17.83 -21.63 13.54
N ARG A 198 17.65 -22.25 12.38
CA ARG A 198 17.57 -23.72 12.22
C ARG A 198 18.87 -24.32 11.73
N PHE A 199 19.85 -23.49 11.44
CA PHE A 199 21.08 -23.89 10.82
C PHE A 199 22.22 -23.80 11.82
N GLU A 200 23.09 -24.80 11.82
CA GLU A 200 24.34 -24.79 12.59
C GLU A 200 25.47 -25.09 11.60
N LEU A 201 26.55 -24.32 11.68
CA LEU A 201 27.76 -24.61 10.93
C LEU A 201 28.65 -25.50 11.79
N ASP A 202 29.32 -26.46 11.15
CA ASP A 202 30.30 -27.34 11.80
C ASP A 202 31.48 -26.57 12.42
N VAL A 203 31.69 -25.32 12.00
CA VAL A 203 32.72 -24.40 12.52
C VAL A 203 32.03 -23.30 13.33
N PRO A 204 32.00 -23.38 14.67
CA PRO A 204 31.30 -22.42 15.54
C PRO A 204 31.79 -20.99 15.40
N GLU A 205 33.09 -20.79 15.15
CA GLU A 205 33.69 -19.46 14.97
C GLU A 205 33.12 -18.78 13.72
N LEU A 206 33.02 -19.52 12.61
CA LEU A 206 32.43 -19.03 11.37
C LEU A 206 30.92 -18.80 11.53
N HIS A 207 30.23 -19.65 12.30
CA HIS A 207 28.83 -19.43 12.64
C HIS A 207 28.64 -18.11 13.39
N ALA A 208 29.45 -17.87 14.42
CA ALA A 208 29.40 -16.64 15.21
C ALA A 208 29.75 -15.40 14.38
N GLU A 209 30.72 -15.50 13.47
CA GLU A 209 31.13 -14.41 12.57
C GLU A 209 30.01 -14.02 11.58
N LEU A 210 29.32 -14.99 11.01
CA LEU A 210 28.27 -14.74 10.02
C LEU A 210 26.93 -14.34 10.64
N THR A 211 26.65 -14.78 11.87
CA THR A 211 25.35 -14.60 12.55
C THR A 211 24.83 -13.15 12.53
N PRO A 212 25.63 -12.11 12.84
CA PRO A 212 25.17 -10.72 12.78
C PRO A 212 24.58 -10.34 11.41
N GLY A 213 25.31 -10.62 10.33
CA GLY A 213 24.86 -10.30 8.96
C GLY A 213 23.72 -11.19 8.43
N MET A 214 23.40 -12.28 9.13
CA MET A 214 22.27 -13.16 8.82
C MET A 214 21.00 -12.79 9.60
N LEU A 215 21.15 -12.36 10.86
CA LEU A 215 20.04 -12.00 11.74
C LEU A 215 19.64 -10.53 11.67
N ASP A 216 20.58 -9.63 11.38
CA ASP A 216 20.32 -8.19 11.19
C ASP A 216 21.01 -7.71 9.92
N PRO A 217 20.47 -8.08 8.74
CA PRO A 217 21.14 -7.89 7.46
C PRO A 217 21.22 -6.42 7.06
N ASP A 218 22.40 -5.93 6.66
CA ASP A 218 22.51 -4.69 5.91
C ASP A 218 22.25 -4.98 4.41
N PRO A 219 21.11 -4.53 3.85
CA PRO A 219 20.79 -4.79 2.45
C PRO A 219 21.76 -4.10 1.48
N THR A 220 22.54 -3.11 1.94
CA THR A 220 23.54 -2.39 1.13
C THR A 220 24.91 -3.07 1.14
N SER A 221 25.15 -4.01 2.06
CA SER A 221 26.39 -4.77 2.16
C SER A 221 26.46 -5.87 1.10
N SER A 222 27.31 -5.69 0.10
CA SER A 222 27.50 -6.66 -0.98
C SER A 222 28.05 -8.00 -0.47
N GLN A 223 28.95 -7.97 0.51
CA GLN A 223 29.53 -9.18 1.09
C GLN A 223 28.49 -10.01 1.84
N GLU A 224 27.67 -9.38 2.68
CA GLU A 224 26.61 -10.10 3.38
C GLU A 224 25.55 -10.63 2.41
N ASN A 225 25.20 -9.85 1.38
CA ASN A 225 24.27 -10.29 0.33
C ASN A 225 24.78 -11.55 -0.38
N ILE A 226 26.08 -11.66 -0.65
CA ILE A 226 26.68 -12.88 -1.24
C ILE A 226 26.52 -14.07 -0.31
N HIS A 227 26.81 -13.92 0.98
CA HIS A 227 26.68 -15.01 1.95
C HIS A 227 25.21 -15.45 2.11
N ARG A 228 24.28 -14.50 2.20
CA ARG A 228 22.83 -14.77 2.26
C ARG A 228 22.35 -15.50 1.01
N ALA A 229 22.75 -15.04 -0.17
CA ALA A 229 22.38 -15.67 -1.43
C ALA A 229 22.95 -17.09 -1.54
N ALA A 230 24.20 -17.31 -1.12
CA ALA A 230 24.82 -18.63 -1.12
C ALA A 230 24.08 -19.59 -0.17
N PHE A 231 23.73 -19.13 1.03
CA PHE A 231 23.01 -19.91 2.02
C PHE A 231 21.58 -20.26 1.59
N LEU A 232 20.81 -19.25 1.16
CA LEU A 232 19.44 -19.50 0.69
C LEU A 232 19.46 -20.34 -0.59
N GLY A 233 20.49 -20.17 -1.43
CA GLY A 233 20.72 -20.98 -2.62
C GLY A 233 21.01 -22.45 -2.33
N SER A 234 21.53 -22.82 -1.16
CA SER A 234 21.71 -24.24 -0.79
C SER A 234 20.46 -24.84 -0.12
N ASN A 235 19.76 -24.06 0.71
CA ASN A 235 18.64 -24.57 1.52
C ASN A 235 17.26 -24.40 0.87
N ARG A 236 17.11 -23.37 0.02
CA ARG A 236 15.82 -22.94 -0.56
C ARG A 236 15.87 -22.79 -2.07
N LEU A 237 16.84 -23.45 -2.74
CA LEU A 237 17.02 -23.39 -4.19
C LEU A 237 15.73 -23.58 -4.99
N PRO A 238 14.84 -24.56 -4.67
CA PRO A 238 13.62 -24.73 -5.43
C PRO A 238 12.76 -23.46 -5.37
N LEU A 239 12.53 -22.89 -4.19
CA LEU A 239 11.73 -21.66 -4.04
C LEU A 239 12.34 -20.48 -4.78
N LEU A 240 13.65 -20.31 -4.70
CA LEU A 240 14.37 -19.21 -5.37
C LEU A 240 14.37 -19.36 -6.89
N ALA A 241 14.52 -20.57 -7.43
CA ALA A 241 14.52 -20.82 -8.87
C ALA A 241 13.17 -20.47 -9.52
N HIS A 242 12.09 -20.50 -8.75
CA HIS A 242 10.75 -20.12 -9.20
C HIS A 242 10.44 -18.64 -9.01
N LEU A 243 11.36 -17.84 -8.47
CA LEU A 243 11.18 -16.39 -8.38
C LEU A 243 11.42 -15.74 -9.75
N PRO A 244 10.46 -14.98 -10.30
CA PRO A 244 10.67 -14.18 -11.49
C PRO A 244 11.76 -13.12 -11.27
N THR A 245 12.62 -12.91 -12.26
CA THR A 245 13.69 -11.90 -12.17
C THR A 245 13.17 -10.47 -12.25
N ASP A 246 11.91 -10.28 -12.67
CA ASP A 246 11.21 -9.01 -12.73
C ASP A 246 10.29 -8.76 -11.53
N SER A 247 10.42 -9.56 -10.46
CA SER A 247 9.66 -9.36 -9.23
C SER A 247 9.98 -8.01 -8.59
N LEU A 248 8.94 -7.21 -8.40
CA LEU A 248 9.00 -5.97 -7.62
C LEU A 248 8.63 -6.27 -6.18
N TRP A 249 9.39 -5.72 -5.22
CA TRP A 249 9.25 -6.05 -3.80
C TRP A 249 8.79 -4.86 -2.97
N TYR A 250 7.92 -5.15 -2.00
CA TYR A 250 7.32 -4.18 -1.09
C TYR A 250 7.33 -4.70 0.34
N LYS A 251 7.46 -3.83 1.34
CA LYS A 251 7.32 -4.16 2.77
C LYS A 251 6.22 -3.33 3.40
N GLY A 252 5.43 -3.91 4.28
CA GLY A 252 4.29 -3.23 4.86
C GLY A 252 3.74 -3.88 6.10
N ARG A 253 2.71 -3.26 6.70
CA ARG A 253 2.00 -3.83 7.85
C ARG A 253 0.57 -4.18 7.48
N LEU A 254 0.19 -5.44 7.69
CA LEU A 254 -1.18 -5.92 7.48
C LEU A 254 -1.79 -6.45 8.77
N GLU A 255 -3.09 -6.24 8.91
CA GLU A 255 -3.88 -6.96 9.90
C GLU A 255 -3.90 -8.45 9.58
N LEU A 256 -3.81 -9.28 10.62
CA LEU A 256 -3.89 -10.73 10.53
C LEU A 256 -5.17 -11.18 9.82
N LYS A 257 -6.27 -10.43 9.96
CA LYS A 257 -7.51 -10.66 9.18
C LYS A 257 -7.27 -10.80 7.68
N ARG A 258 -6.39 -9.97 7.10
CA ARG A 258 -6.05 -10.02 5.67
C ARG A 258 -5.09 -11.16 5.36
N VAL A 259 -4.11 -11.40 6.22
CA VAL A 259 -3.16 -12.51 6.05
C VAL A 259 -3.87 -13.87 6.10
N LYS A 260 -4.97 -13.98 6.85
CA LYS A 260 -5.84 -15.16 6.91
C LYS A 260 -6.43 -15.57 5.55
N GLU A 261 -6.58 -14.62 4.61
CA GLU A 261 -7.10 -14.84 3.26
C GLU A 261 -6.01 -15.33 2.28
N PHE A 262 -4.73 -15.24 2.66
CA PHE A 262 -3.63 -15.66 1.81
C PHE A 262 -3.58 -17.18 1.66
N ARG A 263 -3.16 -17.62 0.48
CA ARG A 263 -3.01 -19.03 0.13
C ARG A 263 -1.66 -19.54 0.62
N ILE A 264 -1.63 -20.79 1.05
CA ILE A 264 -0.44 -21.44 1.59
C ILE A 264 0.33 -22.14 0.46
N LEU A 265 1.65 -22.01 0.46
CA LEU A 265 2.49 -22.79 -0.46
C LEU A 265 2.43 -24.27 -0.07
N LYS A 266 2.16 -25.14 -1.05
CA LYS A 266 2.21 -26.58 -0.82
C LYS A 266 3.66 -27.06 -0.76
N GLU A 267 4.13 -27.38 0.44
CA GLU A 267 5.40 -28.07 0.63
C GLU A 267 5.17 -29.58 0.67
N ASN A 268 5.95 -30.36 -0.10
CA ASN A 268 5.78 -31.82 -0.19
C ASN A 268 5.93 -32.54 1.16
N SER A 269 6.61 -31.91 2.13
CA SER A 269 6.79 -32.40 3.50
C SER A 269 5.51 -32.41 4.34
N TRP A 270 4.43 -31.75 3.88
CA TRP A 270 3.16 -31.63 4.62
C TRP A 270 2.17 -32.76 4.27
N GLY A 271 2.52 -33.66 3.34
CA GLY A 271 1.75 -34.84 2.96
C GLY A 271 0.48 -34.56 2.13
N GLN A 272 -0.38 -35.58 1.96
CA GLN A 272 -1.69 -35.46 1.29
C GLN A 272 -2.76 -34.75 2.16
N GLN A 273 -2.37 -34.15 3.29
CA GLN A 273 -3.32 -33.70 4.31
C GLN A 273 -4.07 -32.43 3.93
N LEU A 274 -3.54 -31.62 3.01
CA LEU A 274 -4.09 -30.30 2.71
C LEU A 274 -4.69 -30.22 1.31
N PRO A 275 -5.87 -29.58 1.16
CA PRO A 275 -6.39 -29.20 -0.14
C PRO A 275 -5.36 -28.35 -0.90
N PRO A 276 -5.21 -28.53 -2.21
CA PRO A 276 -4.38 -27.63 -3.00
C PRO A 276 -4.89 -26.19 -2.83
N CYS A 277 -3.98 -25.26 -2.56
CA CYS A 277 -4.28 -23.83 -2.52
C CYS A 277 -5.25 -23.37 -1.43
N SER A 278 -5.24 -24.05 -0.28
CA SER A 278 -5.96 -23.62 0.91
C SER A 278 -5.46 -22.28 1.45
N THR A 279 -6.36 -21.57 2.13
CA THR A 279 -6.04 -20.31 2.81
C THR A 279 -5.56 -20.57 4.24
N VAL A 280 -4.85 -19.61 4.81
CA VAL A 280 -4.44 -19.66 6.22
C VAL A 280 -5.62 -19.92 7.16
N VAL A 281 -6.77 -19.26 6.94
CA VAL A 281 -7.97 -19.50 7.75
C VAL A 281 -8.55 -20.90 7.55
N GLY A 282 -8.52 -21.41 6.32
CA GLY A 282 -8.96 -22.78 6.03
C GLY A 282 -8.11 -23.80 6.78
N GLU A 283 -6.80 -23.60 6.79
CA GLU A 283 -5.86 -24.48 7.49
C GLU A 283 -5.95 -24.39 9.01
N ALA A 284 -6.08 -23.17 9.54
CA ALA A 284 -6.33 -22.97 10.97
C ALA A 284 -7.60 -23.71 11.41
N ALA A 285 -8.66 -23.68 10.61
CA ALA A 285 -9.90 -24.41 10.91
C ALA A 285 -9.70 -25.93 10.91
N ILE A 286 -8.95 -26.49 9.95
CA ILE A 286 -8.63 -27.93 9.90
C ILE A 286 -7.87 -28.36 11.16
N ILE A 287 -6.84 -27.59 11.56
CA ILE A 287 -6.05 -27.90 12.77
C ILE A 287 -6.88 -27.83 14.05
N LEU A 288 -7.86 -26.93 14.14
CA LEU A 288 -8.76 -26.83 15.29
C LEU A 288 -9.76 -27.99 15.36
N GLN A 289 -10.23 -28.50 14.22
CA GLN A 289 -11.24 -29.56 14.16
C GLN A 289 -10.65 -30.95 14.38
N ASP A 290 -9.38 -31.15 14.05
CA ASP A 290 -8.76 -32.47 14.07
C ASP A 290 -8.14 -32.80 15.45
N THR A 291 -8.95 -33.47 16.28
CA THR A 291 -8.61 -33.96 17.62
C THR A 291 -7.94 -35.34 17.62
N ALA A 292 -7.71 -35.96 16.46
CA ALA A 292 -7.21 -37.33 16.37
C ALA A 292 -5.67 -37.41 16.42
N THR A 293 -5.19 -38.48 17.06
CA THR A 293 -3.83 -38.87 17.49
C THR A 293 -2.77 -39.07 16.39
N SER A 294 -2.95 -38.47 15.21
CA SER A 294 -1.94 -38.46 14.14
C SER A 294 -1.13 -37.18 14.21
N GLU A 295 -0.03 -37.20 14.96
CA GLU A 295 0.94 -36.10 15.02
C GLU A 295 1.68 -35.98 13.68
N SER A 296 1.12 -35.21 12.74
CA SER A 296 1.90 -34.78 11.57
C SER A 296 2.90 -33.70 11.98
N SER A 297 4.08 -33.72 11.36
CA SER A 297 5.18 -32.76 11.60
C SER A 297 4.73 -31.30 11.50
N LEU A 298 3.77 -31.02 10.61
CA LEU A 298 3.11 -29.72 10.45
C LEU A 298 2.40 -29.26 11.74
N ARG A 299 1.55 -30.11 12.33
CA ARG A 299 0.77 -29.76 13.53
C ARG A 299 1.67 -29.53 14.73
N GLU A 300 2.64 -30.42 14.91
CA GLU A 300 3.59 -30.29 16.02
C GLU A 300 4.38 -28.99 15.91
N HIS A 301 4.83 -28.65 14.70
CA HIS A 301 5.54 -27.40 14.49
C HIS A 301 4.64 -26.16 14.72
N VAL A 302 3.38 -26.19 14.26
CA VAL A 302 2.41 -25.13 14.55
C VAL A 302 2.15 -25.00 16.05
N ARG A 303 1.95 -26.11 16.79
CA ARG A 303 1.77 -26.11 18.25
C ARG A 303 2.96 -25.53 18.99
N GLN A 304 4.18 -25.90 18.60
CA GLN A 304 5.40 -25.34 19.18
C GLN A 304 5.52 -23.83 18.95
N LEU A 305 5.02 -23.34 17.81
CA LEU A 305 4.94 -21.90 17.54
C LEU A 305 3.84 -21.24 18.36
N GLN A 306 2.66 -21.86 18.53
CA GLN A 306 1.60 -21.34 19.40
C GLN A 306 2.08 -21.13 20.84
N HIS A 307 2.85 -22.08 21.38
CA HIS A 307 3.41 -21.99 22.73
C HIS A 307 4.49 -20.91 22.89
N ARG A 308 5.08 -20.45 21.78
CA ARG A 308 6.17 -19.46 21.78
C ARG A 308 5.82 -18.25 20.93
N VAL A 309 4.52 -17.93 20.81
CA VAL A 309 4.05 -16.90 19.87
C VAL A 309 4.75 -15.57 20.08
N ASP A 310 4.97 -15.15 21.32
CA ASP A 310 5.64 -13.88 21.63
C ASP A 310 7.16 -13.88 21.38
N HIS A 311 7.76 -15.04 21.06
CA HIS A 311 9.21 -15.23 20.98
C HIS A 311 9.72 -15.52 19.56
N PHE A 312 8.86 -15.48 18.54
CA PHE A 312 9.28 -15.67 17.15
C PHE A 312 8.95 -14.46 16.27
N ASN A 313 9.70 -14.32 15.17
CA ASN A 313 9.48 -13.23 14.21
C ASN A 313 8.14 -13.43 13.46
N HIS A 314 7.20 -12.50 13.62
CA HIS A 314 5.87 -12.54 12.98
C HIS A 314 5.87 -12.19 11.48
N THR A 315 7.03 -12.01 10.86
CA THR A 315 7.13 -11.63 9.45
C THR A 315 6.68 -12.75 8.52
N VAL A 316 5.92 -12.37 7.48
CA VAL A 316 5.47 -13.25 6.40
C VAL A 316 5.91 -12.68 5.07
N ILE A 317 6.36 -13.54 4.15
CA ILE A 317 6.70 -13.13 2.78
C ILE A 317 5.70 -13.77 1.84
N VAL A 318 5.12 -12.98 0.94
CA VAL A 318 4.07 -13.40 0.02
C VAL A 318 4.42 -12.98 -1.40
N VAL A 319 3.86 -13.69 -2.37
CA VAL A 319 3.99 -13.40 -3.79
C VAL A 319 2.63 -13.36 -4.47
N GLY A 320 2.50 -12.54 -5.51
CA GLY A 320 1.27 -12.34 -6.24
C GLY A 320 1.50 -11.92 -7.69
N ALA A 321 0.56 -12.29 -8.56
CA ALA A 321 0.58 -11.85 -9.96
C ALA A 321 0.30 -10.36 -10.12
N SER A 322 -0.49 -9.82 -9.18
CA SER A 322 -0.88 -8.43 -9.12
C SER A 322 -1.03 -7.99 -7.68
N VAL A 323 -1.16 -6.69 -7.51
CA VAL A 323 -1.32 -5.97 -6.26
C VAL A 323 -2.69 -6.22 -5.62
N LEU A 324 -3.65 -6.68 -6.43
CA LEU A 324 -5.02 -7.01 -6.01
C LEU A 324 -5.12 -8.45 -5.47
N GLY A 325 -4.02 -9.22 -5.53
CA GLY A 325 -4.01 -10.63 -5.20
C GLY A 325 -4.63 -11.51 -6.30
N PRO A 326 -4.96 -12.77 -5.98
CA PRO A 326 -4.71 -13.42 -4.68
C PRO A 326 -3.20 -13.54 -4.37
N PHE A 327 -2.86 -13.70 -3.10
CA PHE A 327 -1.46 -13.86 -2.65
C PHE A 327 -1.20 -15.27 -2.17
N THR A 328 -0.02 -15.78 -2.49
CA THR A 328 0.52 -17.03 -1.92
C THR A 328 1.64 -16.69 -0.96
N ILE A 329 1.61 -17.26 0.25
CA ILE A 329 2.71 -17.15 1.20
C ILE A 329 3.90 -17.91 0.62
N TRP A 330 5.01 -17.22 0.42
CA TRP A 330 6.27 -17.77 -0.07
C TRP A 330 7.20 -18.21 1.07
N ASP A 331 7.21 -17.45 2.17
CA ASP A 331 7.84 -17.83 3.44
C ASP A 331 6.94 -17.49 4.63
N GLY A 332 6.94 -18.37 5.63
CA GLY A 332 6.21 -18.17 6.88
C GLY A 332 4.83 -18.84 6.98
N ASN A 333 4.54 -19.89 6.19
CA ASN A 333 3.24 -20.58 6.25
C ASN A 333 2.87 -21.00 7.69
N HIS A 334 3.77 -21.71 8.39
CA HIS A 334 3.56 -22.19 9.76
C HIS A 334 3.30 -21.05 10.75
N ARG A 335 4.03 -19.94 10.59
CA ARG A 335 3.87 -18.75 11.43
C ARG A 335 2.51 -18.12 11.21
N ALA A 336 2.09 -17.94 9.95
CA ALA A 336 0.79 -17.38 9.62
C ALA A 336 -0.35 -18.22 10.21
N ILE A 337 -0.26 -19.55 10.14
CA ILE A 337 -1.25 -20.46 10.76
C ILE A 337 -1.24 -20.33 12.29
N ALA A 338 -0.06 -20.40 12.93
CA ALA A 338 0.05 -20.28 14.38
C ALA A 338 -0.51 -18.94 14.89
N LEU A 339 -0.21 -17.85 14.19
CA LEU A 339 -0.75 -16.51 14.47
C LEU A 339 -2.27 -16.48 14.29
N ALA A 340 -2.79 -17.06 13.19
CA ALA A 340 -4.23 -17.13 12.94
C ALA A 340 -5.02 -17.84 14.05
N LEU A 341 -4.37 -18.78 14.76
CA LEU A 341 -4.93 -19.55 15.87
C LEU A 341 -4.80 -18.87 17.24
N THR A 342 -3.89 -17.91 17.41
CA THR A 342 -3.51 -17.40 18.74
C THR A 342 -3.69 -15.90 18.91
N GLN A 343 -3.58 -15.13 17.82
CA GLN A 343 -3.60 -13.68 17.84
C GLN A 343 -4.95 -13.13 17.35
N PRO A 344 -5.38 -11.94 17.81
CA PRO A 344 -6.60 -11.31 17.35
C PRO A 344 -6.48 -10.86 15.89
N ASP A 345 -7.61 -10.75 15.19
CA ASP A 345 -7.67 -10.31 13.79
C ASP A 345 -7.02 -8.94 13.53
N SER A 346 -7.03 -8.06 14.54
CA SER A 346 -6.41 -6.73 14.50
C SER A 346 -4.88 -6.74 14.71
N HIS A 347 -4.28 -7.91 14.97
CA HIS A 347 -2.84 -8.04 15.14
C HIS A 347 -2.10 -7.63 13.87
N LEU A 348 -1.11 -6.75 13.99
CA LEU A 348 -0.36 -6.21 12.86
C LEU A 348 0.91 -7.01 12.61
N LEU A 349 1.09 -7.44 11.36
CA LEU A 349 2.19 -8.26 10.90
C LEU A 349 3.03 -7.49 9.88
N LEU A 350 4.35 -7.61 9.97
CA LEU A 350 5.22 -7.17 8.88
C LEU A 350 5.09 -8.16 7.71
N VAL A 351 4.78 -7.65 6.52
CA VAL A 351 4.59 -8.45 5.31
C VAL A 351 5.47 -7.93 4.20
N TYR A 352 6.23 -8.82 3.58
CA TYR A 352 6.93 -8.55 2.32
C TYR A 352 6.11 -9.12 1.16
N VAL A 353 5.92 -8.35 0.09
CA VAL A 353 5.09 -8.71 -1.06
C VAL A 353 5.93 -8.63 -2.32
N GLY A 354 6.09 -9.76 -3.03
CA GLY A 354 6.70 -9.83 -4.35
C GLY A 354 5.64 -9.87 -5.46
N ILE A 355 5.69 -8.93 -6.41
CA ILE A 355 4.73 -8.83 -7.51
C ILE A 355 5.41 -9.10 -8.86
N SER A 356 4.86 -10.00 -9.65
CA SER A 356 5.23 -10.21 -11.06
C SER A 356 4.13 -10.94 -11.80
N SER A 357 3.79 -10.47 -13.01
CA SER A 357 2.82 -11.15 -13.87
C SER A 357 3.24 -12.58 -14.23
N LYS A 358 4.53 -12.92 -14.12
CA LYS A 358 5.06 -14.26 -14.40
C LYS A 358 4.77 -15.28 -13.30
N PHE A 359 4.29 -14.87 -12.13
CA PHE A 359 3.91 -15.83 -11.10
C PHE A 359 2.70 -16.70 -11.49
N THR A 360 1.89 -16.29 -12.48
CA THR A 360 0.82 -17.12 -13.07
C THR A 360 1.32 -18.10 -14.14
N SER A 361 2.61 -18.05 -14.51
CA SER A 361 3.12 -18.83 -15.63
C SER A 361 3.19 -20.32 -15.28
N PRO A 362 2.50 -21.20 -16.02
CA PRO A 362 2.58 -22.64 -15.81
C PRO A 362 3.96 -23.22 -16.21
N SER A 363 4.80 -22.43 -16.87
CA SER A 363 6.08 -22.85 -17.46
C SER A 363 7.16 -23.30 -16.46
N ARG A 364 6.92 -23.17 -15.14
CA ARG A 364 7.90 -23.51 -14.11
C ARG A 364 7.37 -24.45 -13.03
N GLY A 365 6.30 -25.24 -13.25
CA GLY A 365 5.83 -26.19 -12.23
C GLY A 365 5.33 -25.48 -10.97
N SER A 366 4.37 -24.57 -11.16
CA SER A 366 3.90 -23.56 -10.21
C SER A 366 3.63 -24.10 -8.81
N PHE A 367 4.54 -23.80 -7.88
CA PHE A 367 4.32 -23.91 -6.43
C PHE A 367 3.27 -22.90 -5.93
N TYR A 368 3.03 -21.85 -6.70
CA TYR A 368 2.16 -20.74 -6.35
C TYR A 368 0.71 -21.03 -6.67
N CYS A 369 -0.15 -20.62 -5.75
CA CYS A 369 -1.58 -20.73 -5.86
C CYS A 369 -2.13 -19.35 -6.19
N LEU A 370 -2.06 -18.94 -7.46
CA LEU A 370 -2.42 -17.59 -7.91
C LEU A 370 -3.59 -17.63 -8.87
#